data_AF-A0A914QQX0-F1
#
_entry.id   AF-A0A914QQX0-F1
#
_cell.length_a   1.000
_cell.length_b   1.000
_cell.length_c   1.000
_cell.angle_alpha   90.00
_cell.angle_beta   90.00
_cell.angle_gamma   90.00
#
_symmetry.space_group_name_H-M   'P 1'
#
loop_
_entity.id
_entity.type
_entity.pdbx_description
1 polymer ?
#
loop_
_entity_poly.entity_id
_entity_poly.type
_entity_poly.pdbx_seq_one_letter_code
_entity_poly.pdbx_strand_id
1 'polypeptide(L)'
;MFKTKTIKNTLNPKFSECFEAIVNDGSCQTLQIEIFDEDKAGFDEELGYFSFPLNVVKEKGTIQQWSRLEDCKSGEIHYKIQWYEFSKNKELLGHQAWDSEWRRANNPIYSSLVMVYIDHIQELPEETTKGVLPSSYIECSVGKRTQRSLVYENATDLELHTTFSFFIEKSESQVLNLSVSKLLEKFFSV
;
A
#
# COMPACT_ATOMS: atom_id res chain seq x y z
N MET A 1 -2.96 5.92 -0.61
CA MET A 1 -2.43 7.29 -0.43
C MET A 1 -1.57 7.29 0.81
N PHE A 2 -0.35 7.84 0.73
CA PHE A 2 0.52 8.02 1.88
C PHE A 2 0.36 9.44 2.42
N LYS A 3 0.50 9.63 3.74
CA LYS A 3 0.49 10.96 4.37
C LYS A 3 1.63 11.01 5.39
N THR A 4 2.46 12.04 5.31
CA THR A 4 3.50 12.31 6.30
C THR A 4 2.89 12.82 7.61
N LYS A 5 3.72 12.90 8.65
CA LYS A 5 3.37 13.65 9.85
C LYS A 5 3.43 15.15 9.57
N THR A 6 2.49 15.89 10.14
CA THR A 6 2.51 17.36 10.13
C THR A 6 3.67 17.89 10.99
N ILE A 7 4.54 18.70 10.38
CA ILE A 7 5.62 19.42 11.08
C ILE A 7 5.20 20.87 11.24
N LYS A 8 5.05 21.31 12.49
CA LYS A 8 4.47 22.62 12.82
C LYS A 8 5.51 23.73 12.77
N ASN A 9 5.05 24.93 12.41
CA ASN A 9 5.76 26.19 12.57
C ASN A 9 7.12 26.26 11.85
N THR A 10 7.20 25.75 10.61
CA THR A 10 8.42 25.87 9.79
C THR A 10 8.10 25.89 8.30
N LEU A 11 8.83 26.72 7.54
CA LEU A 11 8.81 26.72 6.07
C LEU A 11 9.82 25.75 5.46
N ASN A 12 10.65 25.10 6.29
CA ASN A 12 11.68 24.16 5.86
C ASN A 12 11.51 22.82 6.61
N PRO A 13 10.37 22.14 6.45
CA PRO A 13 10.11 20.88 7.15
C PRO A 13 11.09 19.79 6.69
N LYS A 14 11.52 18.96 7.65
CA LYS A 14 12.36 17.77 7.39
C LYS A 14 11.63 16.53 7.88
N PHE A 15 10.89 15.88 7.00
CA PHE A 15 10.08 14.71 7.34
C PHE A 15 10.94 13.50 7.70
N SER A 16 11.95 13.19 6.88
CA SER A 16 12.76 11.97 7.02
C SER A 16 11.89 10.70 7.08
N GLU A 17 10.83 10.68 6.27
CA GLU A 17 9.88 9.57 6.15
C GLU A 17 10.08 8.83 4.82
N CYS A 18 9.68 7.57 4.79
CA CYS A 18 9.90 6.65 3.67
C CYS A 18 8.58 5.95 3.32
N PHE A 19 8.25 5.85 2.04
CA PHE A 19 7.07 5.12 1.59
C PHE A 19 7.44 4.12 0.50
N GLU A 20 6.78 2.97 0.52
CA GLU A 20 6.97 1.90 -0.46
C GLU A 20 5.64 1.60 -1.15
N ALA A 21 5.67 1.55 -2.48
CA ALA A 21 4.48 1.34 -3.31
C ALA A 21 4.76 0.25 -4.35
N ILE A 22 3.72 -0.53 -4.65
CA ILE A 22 3.75 -1.50 -5.75
C ILE A 22 3.37 -0.74 -7.03
N VAL A 23 4.22 -0.85 -8.05
CA VAL A 23 4.00 -0.22 -9.35
C VAL A 23 3.66 -1.29 -10.37
N ASN A 24 2.42 -1.30 -10.86
CA ASN A 24 1.94 -2.29 -11.82
C ASN A 24 2.47 -2.03 -13.23
N ASP A 25 2.47 -0.75 -13.64
CA ASP A 25 3.01 -0.33 -14.93
C ASP A 25 3.87 0.93 -14.78
N GLY A 26 5.17 0.71 -14.57
CA GLY A 26 6.14 1.79 -14.46
C GLY A 26 6.42 2.55 -15.76
N SER A 27 5.82 2.19 -16.90
CA SER A 27 6.03 2.91 -18.16
C SER A 27 5.11 4.12 -18.33
N CYS A 28 3.92 4.08 -17.72
CA CYS A 28 2.88 5.09 -17.89
C CYS A 28 2.42 5.76 -16.58
N GLN A 29 2.98 5.37 -15.43
CA GLN A 29 2.57 5.90 -14.13
C GLN A 29 3.46 7.06 -13.67
N THR A 30 2.86 7.99 -12.94
CA THR A 30 3.50 9.17 -12.35
C THR A 30 3.36 9.14 -10.83
N LEU A 31 4.44 9.44 -10.12
CA LEU A 31 4.38 9.77 -8.69
C LEU A 31 3.93 11.22 -8.56
N GLN A 32 2.89 11.45 -7.78
CA GLN A 32 2.43 12.79 -7.40
C GLN A 32 2.61 12.98 -5.90
N ILE A 33 3.22 14.11 -5.52
CA ILE A 33 3.38 14.55 -4.13
C ILE A 33 2.72 15.91 -4.01
N GLU A 34 1.73 16.00 -3.15
CA GLU A 34 0.97 17.22 -2.88
C GLU A 34 1.35 17.74 -1.50
N ILE A 35 1.55 19.05 -1.38
CA ILE A 35 1.99 19.71 -0.16
C ILE A 35 0.82 20.54 0.36
N PHE A 36 0.48 20.33 1.63
CA PHE A 36 -0.62 21.03 2.28
C PHE A 36 -0.17 21.70 3.58
N ASP A 37 -0.78 22.83 3.93
CA ASP A 37 -0.75 23.39 5.27
C ASP A 37 -1.90 22.81 6.10
N GLU A 38 -1.59 22.30 7.30
CA GLU A 38 -2.60 21.71 8.19
C GLU A 38 -3.27 22.80 9.02
N ASP A 39 -4.52 23.11 8.67
CA ASP A 39 -5.32 24.09 9.38
C ASP A 39 -6.27 23.44 10.37
N LYS A 40 -6.00 23.62 11.67
CA LYS A 40 -6.82 23.03 12.76
C LYS A 40 -8.29 23.48 12.78
N ALA A 41 -8.59 24.59 12.12
CA ALA A 41 -9.91 25.24 12.16
C ALA A 41 -10.64 25.20 10.81
N GLY A 42 -10.07 24.55 9.78
CA GLY A 42 -10.58 24.61 8.42
C GLY A 42 -10.18 23.40 7.57
N PHE A 43 -10.19 23.59 6.26
CA PHE A 43 -9.67 22.63 5.29
C PHE A 43 -8.18 22.92 5.06
N ASP A 44 -7.39 21.86 4.91
CA ASP A 44 -5.97 21.97 4.57
C ASP A 44 -5.79 22.77 3.25
N GLU A 45 -4.94 23.80 3.26
CA GLU A 45 -4.65 24.62 2.07
C GLU A 45 -3.54 23.97 1.25
N GLU A 46 -3.75 23.79 -0.05
CA GLU A 46 -2.70 23.28 -0.96
C GLU A 46 -1.64 24.36 -1.20
N LEU A 47 -0.38 24.01 -0.95
CA LEU A 47 0.78 24.90 -1.12
C LEU A 47 1.52 24.68 -2.45
N GLY A 48 1.16 23.63 -3.19
CA GLY A 48 1.76 23.22 -4.46
C GLY A 48 2.00 21.71 -4.51
N TYR A 49 2.48 21.23 -5.66
CA TYR A 49 2.72 19.80 -5.89
C TYR A 49 4.01 19.52 -6.66
N PHE A 50 4.38 18.25 -6.74
CA PHE A 50 5.49 17.74 -7.51
C PHE A 50 5.08 16.45 -8.22
N SER A 51 5.31 16.39 -9.53
CA SER A 51 5.04 15.21 -10.35
C SER A 51 6.32 14.60 -10.92
N PHE A 52 6.44 13.28 -10.85
CA PHE A 52 7.61 12.54 -11.33
C PHE A 52 7.24 11.28 -12.13
N PRO A 53 7.54 11.22 -13.43
CA PRO A 53 7.29 10.04 -14.26
C PRO A 53 8.13 8.83 -13.81
N LEU A 54 7.48 7.70 -13.52
CA LEU A 54 8.15 6.53 -12.95
C LEU A 54 9.09 5.82 -13.93
N ASN A 55 8.89 5.99 -15.24
CA ASN A 55 9.78 5.41 -16.26
C ASN A 55 11.22 5.92 -16.11
N VAL A 56 11.40 7.18 -15.68
CA VAL A 56 12.72 7.79 -15.51
C VAL A 56 13.52 7.11 -14.38
N VAL A 57 12.88 6.82 -13.23
CA VAL A 57 13.55 6.12 -12.13
C VAL A 57 13.70 4.63 -12.40
N LYS A 58 12.76 4.02 -13.14
CA LYS A 58 12.88 2.63 -13.60
C LYS A 58 14.16 2.42 -14.41
N GLU A 59 14.52 3.35 -15.29
CA GLU A 59 15.75 3.27 -16.09
C GLU A 59 17.01 3.59 -15.27
N LYS A 60 16.95 4.58 -14.37
CA LYS A 60 18.11 5.06 -13.61
C LYS A 60 18.39 4.28 -12.32
N GLY A 61 17.44 3.48 -11.85
CA GLY A 61 17.50 2.74 -10.59
C GLY A 61 17.33 3.61 -9.33
N THR A 62 18.04 4.73 -9.21
CA THR A 62 17.92 5.64 -8.06
C THR A 62 18.11 7.09 -8.49
N ILE A 63 17.29 7.98 -7.95
CA ILE A 63 17.34 9.42 -8.19
C ILE A 63 17.23 10.15 -6.86
N GLN A 64 18.11 11.12 -6.63
CA GLN A 64 18.08 11.99 -5.46
C GLN A 64 18.49 13.41 -5.87
N GLN A 65 17.61 14.37 -5.69
CA GLN A 65 17.86 15.77 -6.05
C GLN A 65 16.83 16.71 -5.42
N TRP A 66 17.06 18.01 -5.61
CA TRP A 66 16.07 19.05 -5.41
C TRP A 66 15.28 19.28 -6.70
N SER A 67 13.99 19.62 -6.58
CA SER A 67 13.17 20.09 -7.70
C SER A 67 12.21 21.16 -7.22
N ARG A 68 11.89 22.12 -8.10
CA ARG A 68 10.92 23.17 -7.82
C ARG A 68 9.51 22.57 -7.74
N LEU A 69 8.71 23.05 -6.81
CA LEU A 69 7.28 22.76 -6.75
C LEU A 69 6.54 23.45 -7.89
N GLU A 70 5.50 22.79 -8.38
CA GLU A 70 4.54 23.29 -9.35
C GLU A 70 3.39 24.02 -8.61
N ASP A 71 2.69 24.88 -9.36
CA ASP A 71 1.55 25.69 -8.89
C ASP A 71 1.78 26.50 -7.59
N CYS A 72 3.00 27.02 -7.41
CA CYS A 72 3.33 27.86 -6.28
C CYS A 72 4.30 29.00 -6.66
N LYS A 73 4.32 30.07 -5.86
CA LYS A 73 5.23 31.21 -6.08
C LYS A 73 6.70 30.82 -5.84
N SER A 74 6.95 29.98 -4.85
CA SER A 74 8.28 29.55 -4.42
C SER A 74 8.19 28.25 -3.62
N GLY A 75 9.18 27.40 -3.73
CA GLY A 75 9.27 26.16 -2.98
C GLY A 75 10.08 25.11 -3.73
N GLU A 76 10.86 24.32 -3.01
CA GLU A 76 11.62 23.21 -3.55
C GLU A 76 11.43 21.98 -2.67
N ILE A 77 11.39 20.81 -3.28
CA ILE A 77 11.32 19.51 -2.62
C ILE A 77 12.63 18.76 -2.83
N HIS A 78 13.20 18.24 -1.74
CA HIS A 78 14.29 17.27 -1.79
C HIS A 78 13.70 15.87 -1.62
N TYR A 79 13.97 14.99 -2.58
CA TYR A 79 13.46 13.63 -2.57
C TYR A 79 14.54 12.63 -2.97
N LYS A 80 14.29 11.38 -2.60
CA LYS A 80 15.02 10.21 -3.08
C LYS A 80 13.99 9.17 -3.51
N ILE A 81 14.07 8.72 -4.75
CA ILE A 81 13.23 7.64 -5.30
C ILE A 81 14.17 6.52 -5.71
N GLN A 82 13.85 5.30 -5.28
CA GLN A 82 14.61 4.10 -5.61
C GLN A 82 13.66 3.07 -6.20
N TRP A 83 14.02 2.54 -7.37
CA TRP A 83 13.29 1.50 -8.06
C TRP A 83 13.83 0.13 -7.67
N TYR A 84 12.92 -0.78 -7.28
CA TYR A 84 13.25 -2.15 -6.95
C TYR A 84 12.57 -3.11 -7.93
N GLU A 85 13.31 -4.11 -8.39
CA GLU A 85 12.77 -5.18 -9.22
C GLU A 85 12.47 -6.42 -8.38
N PHE A 86 11.37 -7.11 -8.71
CA PHE A 86 11.07 -8.40 -8.12
C PHE A 86 12.03 -9.45 -8.66
N SER A 87 12.68 -10.18 -7.76
CA SER A 87 13.52 -11.32 -8.10
C SER A 87 12.99 -12.59 -7.48
N LYS A 88 13.09 -13.69 -8.23
CA LYS A 88 12.84 -15.05 -7.72
C LYS A 88 14.08 -15.64 -7.06
N ASN A 89 15.25 -15.00 -7.19
CA ASN A 89 16.48 -15.48 -6.59
C ASN A 89 16.48 -15.20 -5.08
N LYS A 90 16.34 -16.28 -4.29
CA LYS A 90 16.33 -16.22 -2.82
C LYS A 90 17.67 -15.78 -2.22
N GLU A 91 18.77 -15.91 -2.95
CA GLU A 91 20.09 -15.46 -2.47
C GLU A 91 20.13 -13.94 -2.29
N LEU A 92 19.28 -13.20 -3.00
CA LEU A 92 19.19 -11.74 -2.83
C LEU A 92 18.46 -11.35 -1.53
N LEU A 93 17.76 -12.29 -0.87
CA LEU A 93 17.10 -12.07 0.41
C LEU A 93 18.16 -11.91 1.51
N GLY A 94 18.59 -10.67 1.75
CA GLY A 94 19.56 -10.35 2.80
C GLY A 94 20.73 -9.49 2.34
N HIS A 95 21.03 -9.48 1.03
CA HIS A 95 22.06 -8.63 0.42
C HIS A 95 21.55 -7.26 -0.01
N GLN A 96 20.27 -6.95 0.21
CA GLN A 96 19.76 -5.60 0.04
C GLN A 96 20.47 -4.66 1.03
N ALA A 97 21.44 -3.92 0.53
CA ALA A 97 22.09 -2.84 1.26
C ALA A 97 21.10 -1.67 1.32
N TRP A 98 20.16 -1.71 2.27
CA TRP A 98 19.35 -0.52 2.54
C TRP A 98 20.27 0.60 3.00
N ASP A 99 20.20 1.70 2.26
CA ASP A 99 20.90 2.92 2.59
C ASP A 99 20.60 3.36 4.04
N SER A 100 21.60 3.92 4.71
CA SER A 100 21.50 4.35 6.11
C SER A 100 20.39 5.39 6.35
N GLU A 101 19.95 6.07 5.30
CA GLU A 101 18.80 6.98 5.29
C GLU A 101 17.47 6.24 5.46
N TRP A 102 17.27 5.11 4.77
CA TRP A 102 16.05 4.31 4.85
C TRP A 102 15.91 3.64 6.22
N ARG A 103 17.02 3.21 6.82
CA ARG A 103 17.04 2.69 8.21
C ARG A 103 16.69 3.74 9.26
N ARG A 104 16.91 5.03 8.95
CA ARG A 104 16.59 6.14 9.86
C ARG A 104 15.14 6.60 9.73
N ALA A 105 14.49 6.32 8.59
CA ALA A 105 13.05 6.51 8.50
C ALA A 105 12.38 5.50 9.44
N ASN A 106 11.47 5.97 10.29
CA ASN A 106 10.80 5.15 11.33
C ASN A 106 9.80 4.12 10.76
N ASN A 107 10.05 3.57 9.56
CA ASN A 107 9.15 2.67 8.86
C ASN A 107 9.77 1.27 8.72
N PRO A 108 8.95 0.21 8.79
CA PRO A 108 9.43 -1.14 8.63
C PRO A 108 10.00 -1.33 7.22
N ILE A 109 11.13 -2.02 7.15
CA ILE A 109 11.80 -2.32 5.89
C ILE A 109 11.27 -3.66 5.36
N TYR A 110 10.70 -3.62 4.16
CA TYR A 110 10.27 -4.85 3.48
C TYR A 110 11.41 -5.45 2.68
N SER A 111 11.49 -6.78 2.70
CA SER A 111 12.51 -7.53 1.93
C SER A 111 11.93 -8.38 0.81
N SER A 112 10.61 -8.60 0.83
CA SER A 112 9.91 -9.36 -0.20
C SER A 112 8.45 -8.94 -0.29
N LEU A 113 7.80 -9.41 -1.36
CA LEU A 113 6.38 -9.24 -1.63
C LEU A 113 5.76 -10.62 -1.81
N VAL A 114 4.61 -10.87 -1.18
CA VAL A 114 3.76 -12.04 -1.43
C VAL A 114 2.51 -11.59 -2.15
N MET A 115 2.23 -12.22 -3.29
CA MET A 115 1.00 -12.05 -4.05
C MET A 115 0.20 -13.34 -4.00
N VAL A 116 -1.08 -13.26 -3.62
CA VAL A 116 -2.01 -14.39 -3.52
C VAL A 116 -3.14 -14.18 -4.50
N TYR A 117 -3.19 -15.00 -5.54
CA TYR A 117 -4.28 -15.04 -6.49
C TYR A 117 -5.30 -16.10 -6.08
N ILE A 118 -6.57 -15.72 -6.03
CA ILE A 118 -7.67 -16.63 -5.74
C ILE A 118 -8.60 -16.61 -6.95
N ASP A 119 -8.68 -17.78 -7.57
CA ASP A 119 -9.47 -17.99 -8.78
C ASP A 119 -10.94 -18.25 -8.43
N HIS A 120 -11.19 -19.39 -7.77
CA HIS A 120 -12.52 -19.81 -7.36
C HIS A 120 -12.53 -20.43 -5.95
N ILE A 121 -13.70 -20.39 -5.33
CA ILE A 121 -14.05 -21.16 -4.12
C ILE A 121 -15.33 -21.90 -4.45
N GLN A 122 -15.46 -23.15 -4.03
CA GLN A 122 -16.63 -23.97 -4.30
C GLN A 122 -17.06 -24.75 -3.07
N GLU A 123 -18.33 -25.17 -3.06
CA GLU A 123 -18.92 -26.03 -2.03
C GLU A 123 -18.81 -25.45 -0.61
N LEU A 124 -19.02 -24.13 -0.46
CA LEU A 124 -19.01 -23.50 0.87
C LEU A 124 -20.11 -24.08 1.79
N PRO A 125 -19.85 -24.23 3.11
CA PRO A 125 -20.82 -24.78 4.04
C PRO A 125 -22.14 -24.00 4.08
N GLU A 126 -23.22 -24.67 3.70
CA GLU A 126 -24.59 -24.19 3.78
C GLU A 126 -25.10 -24.15 5.23
N GLU A 127 -24.50 -23.37 6.13
CA GLU A 127 -25.15 -23.13 7.43
C GLU A 127 -26.22 -22.07 7.23
N THR A 128 -27.36 -22.50 6.70
CA THR A 128 -28.50 -21.64 6.45
C THR A 128 -29.48 -21.75 7.63
N THR A 129 -29.51 -20.75 8.50
CA THR A 129 -30.72 -20.53 9.31
C THR A 129 -31.82 -20.12 8.32
N LYS A 130 -32.67 -21.06 7.90
CA LYS A 130 -33.85 -20.87 7.03
C LYS A 130 -33.64 -20.94 5.50
N GLY A 131 -32.62 -21.64 4.99
CA GLY A 131 -32.48 -21.85 3.54
C GLY A 131 -31.96 -20.64 2.74
N VAL A 132 -31.42 -19.63 3.42
CA VAL A 132 -30.75 -18.48 2.79
C VAL A 132 -29.26 -18.77 2.68
N LEU A 133 -28.72 -18.74 1.46
CA LEU A 133 -27.30 -18.92 1.20
C LEU A 133 -26.46 -17.82 1.87
N PRO A 134 -25.23 -18.13 2.32
CA PRO A 134 -24.41 -17.15 3.02
C PRO A 134 -23.87 -16.08 2.06
N SER A 135 -23.90 -14.81 2.50
CA SER A 135 -23.08 -13.76 1.91
C SER A 135 -21.68 -13.83 2.53
N SER A 136 -20.64 -13.99 1.71
CA SER A 136 -19.30 -14.32 2.17
C SER A 136 -18.24 -13.38 1.58
N TYR A 137 -17.12 -13.23 2.28
CA TYR A 137 -15.93 -12.55 1.77
C TYR A 137 -14.68 -13.30 2.20
N ILE A 138 -13.59 -13.07 1.49
CA ILE A 138 -12.29 -13.63 1.82
C ILE A 138 -11.54 -12.61 2.67
N GLU A 139 -10.96 -13.09 3.75
CA GLU A 139 -9.98 -12.36 4.54
C GLU A 139 -8.62 -13.03 4.36
N CYS A 140 -7.65 -12.26 3.86
CA CYS A 140 -6.27 -12.69 3.67
C CYS A 140 -5.39 -11.84 4.58
N SER A 141 -4.52 -12.46 5.39
CA SER A 141 -3.66 -11.74 6.33
C SER A 141 -2.22 -12.26 6.35
N VAL A 142 -1.29 -11.33 6.58
CA VAL A 142 0.13 -11.61 6.79
C VAL A 142 0.61 -10.79 7.98
N GLY A 143 0.99 -11.47 9.07
CA GLY A 143 1.36 -10.80 10.32
C GLY A 143 0.22 -9.95 10.87
N LYS A 144 0.42 -8.63 10.99
CA LYS A 144 -0.58 -7.67 11.48
C LYS A 144 -1.44 -7.06 10.36
N ARG A 145 -1.20 -7.42 9.10
CA ARG A 145 -1.87 -6.82 7.93
C ARG A 145 -2.96 -7.74 7.43
N THR A 146 -4.12 -7.15 7.15
CA THR A 146 -5.30 -7.87 6.67
C THR A 146 -5.88 -7.13 5.47
N GLN A 147 -6.21 -7.87 4.41
CA GLN A 147 -6.96 -7.39 3.25
C GLN A 147 -8.21 -8.26 3.06
N ARG A 148 -9.27 -7.67 2.50
CA ARG A 148 -10.54 -8.36 2.25
C ARG A 148 -10.94 -8.26 0.79
N SER A 149 -11.57 -9.30 0.27
CA SER A 149 -12.24 -9.24 -1.04
C SER A 149 -13.50 -8.38 -0.96
N LEU A 150 -14.17 -8.22 -2.12
CA LEU A 150 -15.57 -7.85 -2.14
C LEU A 150 -16.42 -8.89 -1.41
N VAL A 151 -17.66 -8.51 -1.07
CA VAL A 151 -18.66 -9.43 -0.57
C VAL A 151 -19.33 -10.11 -1.75
N TYR A 152 -19.50 -11.42 -1.65
CA TYR A 152 -20.20 -12.27 -2.59
C TYR A 152 -21.49 -12.72 -1.94
N GLU A 153 -22.61 -12.26 -2.47
CA GLU A 153 -23.91 -12.47 -1.85
C GLU A 153 -24.51 -13.80 -2.25
N ASN A 154 -25.10 -14.49 -1.27
CA ASN A 154 -25.96 -15.66 -1.48
C ASN A 154 -25.36 -16.74 -2.41
N ALA A 155 -24.09 -17.08 -2.23
CA ALA A 155 -23.39 -18.01 -3.12
C ALA A 155 -22.50 -18.99 -2.35
N THR A 156 -22.51 -20.25 -2.79
CA THR A 156 -21.62 -21.32 -2.30
C THR A 156 -20.38 -21.50 -3.17
N ASP A 157 -20.50 -21.12 -4.44
CA ASP A 157 -19.45 -21.12 -5.43
C ASP A 157 -19.16 -19.67 -5.84
N LEU A 158 -17.89 -19.26 -5.72
CA LEU A 158 -17.43 -17.89 -5.91
C LEU A 158 -16.36 -17.87 -6.99
N GLU A 159 -16.59 -17.15 -8.08
CA GLU A 159 -15.56 -16.78 -9.07
C GLU A 159 -15.04 -15.38 -8.73
N LEU A 160 -13.81 -15.29 -8.22
CA LEU A 160 -13.33 -14.09 -7.53
C LEU A 160 -12.28 -13.34 -8.35
N HIS A 161 -11.44 -14.08 -9.09
CA HIS A 161 -10.26 -13.58 -9.82
C HIS A 161 -9.52 -12.44 -9.07
N THR A 162 -9.37 -12.58 -7.75
CA THR A 162 -8.91 -11.51 -6.86
C THR A 162 -7.45 -11.74 -6.50
N THR A 163 -6.65 -10.67 -6.48
CA THR A 163 -5.24 -10.71 -6.04
C THR A 163 -5.05 -9.89 -4.77
N PHE A 164 -4.45 -10.50 -3.76
CA PHE A 164 -3.97 -9.82 -2.55
C PHE A 164 -2.45 -9.65 -2.61
N SER A 165 -1.93 -8.51 -2.16
CA SER A 165 -0.49 -8.22 -2.18
C SER A 165 -0.01 -7.72 -0.84
N PHE A 166 0.99 -8.38 -0.25
CA PHE A 166 1.55 -8.04 1.06
C PHE A 166 3.05 -7.87 0.99
N PHE A 167 3.53 -6.71 1.42
CA PHE A 167 4.93 -6.52 1.73
C PHE A 167 5.31 -7.26 3.02
N ILE A 168 6.45 -7.96 2.99
CA ILE A 168 6.95 -8.82 4.07
C ILE A 168 8.14 -8.16 4.75
N GLU A 169 8.02 -8.00 6.06
CA GLU A 169 9.02 -7.37 6.91
C GLU A 169 10.15 -8.36 7.20
N LYS A 170 11.39 -7.92 7.05
CA LYS A 170 12.56 -8.80 7.26
C LYS A 170 12.70 -9.28 8.72
N SER A 171 12.23 -8.50 9.67
CA SER A 171 12.49 -8.69 11.11
C SER A 171 11.62 -9.74 11.77
N GLU A 172 10.58 -10.25 11.11
CA GLU A 172 9.59 -11.13 11.74
C GLU A 172 9.33 -12.37 10.89
N SER A 173 9.21 -13.53 11.54
CA SER A 173 8.58 -14.70 10.91
C SER A 173 7.09 -14.42 10.78
N GLN A 174 6.61 -14.30 9.54
CA GLN A 174 5.21 -13.98 9.25
C GLN A 174 4.51 -15.18 8.60
N VAL A 175 3.25 -15.40 8.99
CA VAL A 175 2.41 -16.48 8.44
C VAL A 175 1.32 -15.85 7.58
N LEU A 176 1.10 -16.42 6.40
CA LEU A 176 -0.04 -16.12 5.55
C LEU A 176 -1.25 -16.93 6.03
N ASN A 177 -2.34 -16.24 6.38
CA ASN A 177 -3.61 -16.87 6.71
C ASN A 177 -4.66 -16.47 5.68
N LEU A 178 -5.49 -17.43 5.29
CA LEU A 178 -6.63 -17.25 4.41
C LEU A 178 -7.88 -17.82 5.11
N SER A 179 -8.95 -17.03 5.18
CA SER A 179 -10.23 -17.48 5.71
C SER A 179 -11.39 -16.94 4.90
N VAL A 180 -12.45 -17.73 4.76
CA VAL A 180 -13.74 -17.28 4.23
C VAL A 180 -14.66 -16.97 5.41
N SER A 181 -15.19 -15.77 5.44
CA SER A 181 -16.02 -15.26 6.53
C SER A 181 -17.39 -14.86 6.01
N LYS A 182 -18.43 -15.11 6.81
CA LYS A 182 -19.80 -14.65 6.52
C LYS A 182 -19.95 -13.18 6.86
N LEU A 183 -20.65 -12.44 6.01
CA LEU A 183 -21.16 -11.13 6.36
C LEU A 183 -22.36 -11.33 7.29
N LEU A 184 -22.19 -11.01 8.57
CA LEU A 184 -23.31 -10.96 9.49
C LEU A 184 -24.15 -9.73 9.17
N GLU A 185 -25.28 -9.92 8.52
CA GLU A 185 -26.31 -8.88 8.45
C GLU A 185 -26.77 -8.60 9.88
N LYS A 186 -26.50 -7.39 10.37
CA LYS A 186 -27.18 -6.87 11.55
C LYS A 186 -28.64 -6.71 11.13
N PHE A 187 -29.49 -7.68 11.47
CA PHE A 187 -30.93 -7.50 11.40
C PHE A 187 -31.28 -6.29 12.28
N PHE A 188 -31.55 -5.14 11.66
CA PHE A 188 -32.30 -4.08 12.31
C PHE A 188 -33.73 -4.61 12.44
N SER A 189 -34.03 -5.19 13.59
CA SER A 189 -35.41 -5.41 14.00
C SER A 189 -36.07 -4.05 14.19
N VAL A 190 -36.98 -3.70 13.26
CA VAL A 190 -37.98 -2.63 13.43
C VAL A 190 -39.08 -3.13 14.35
#